data_AF-A0A6A4WMJ2-F1
#
_entry.id   AF-A0A6A4WMJ2-F1
#
_cell.length_a   1.000
_cell.length_b   1.000
_cell.length_c   1.000
_cell.angle_alpha   90.00
_cell.angle_beta   90.00
_cell.angle_gamma   90.00
#
_symmetry.space_group_name_H-M   'P 1'
#
loop_
_entity.id
_entity.type
_entity.pdbx_description
1 polymer ?
#
loop_
_entity_poly.entity_id
_entity_poly.type
_entity_poly.pdbx_seq_one_letter_code
_entity_poly.pdbx_strand_id
1 'polypeptide(L)'
;MSDEEVIRRRLMIDGDGTGDDRRLNMFLKNLTKWAMSDDVPGADGSLTHERLMYQLSQCEFSIAKSQLCCRMNETELKNYETLYKQIDSSTEAVKAEIVKAKEELNAAKQIRQNRMEYDALAKVIAQQPDRQQTEARLAQLRADLESLQSTQGELDDKLEMRRKQFHVLISSIHQLQQLLDEEPSEEAAETAGTAAGSPMDAS
;
A
#
# COMPACT_ATOMS: atom_id res chain seq x y z
N MET A 1 45.50 28.52 22.95
CA MET A 1 45.32 27.44 23.94
C MET A 1 43.92 26.94 23.75
N SER A 2 43.76 25.65 23.44
CA SER A 2 42.44 25.03 23.24
C SER A 2 41.70 24.95 24.58
N ASP A 3 40.38 25.09 24.59
CA ASP A 3 39.56 25.00 25.82
C ASP A 3 39.82 23.69 26.58
N GLU A 4 40.12 22.60 25.88
CA GLU A 4 40.55 21.34 26.49
C GLU A 4 41.84 21.45 27.31
N GLU A 5 42.81 22.26 26.88
CA GLU A 5 44.07 22.47 27.59
C GLU A 5 43.86 23.30 28.86
N VAL A 6 42.93 24.26 28.81
CA VAL A 6 42.53 25.09 29.95
C VAL A 6 41.80 24.22 30.98
N ILE A 7 40.88 23.35 30.53
CA ILE A 7 40.16 22.42 31.40
C ILE A 7 41.12 21.39 32.03
N ARG A 8 42.06 20.79 31.26
CA ARG A 8 43.08 19.89 31.82
C ARG A 8 43.95 20.57 32.88
N ARG A 9 44.43 21.80 32.60
CA ARG A 9 45.24 22.54 33.58
C ARG A 9 44.45 22.88 34.83
N ARG A 10 43.19 23.27 34.70
CA ARG A 10 42.33 23.62 35.84
C ARG A 10 41.98 22.40 36.68
N LEU A 11 41.70 21.24 36.05
CA LEU A 11 41.53 19.97 36.77
C LEU A 11 42.80 19.53 37.50
N MET A 12 43.99 19.73 36.94
CA MET A 12 45.26 19.41 37.63
C MET A 12 45.59 20.37 38.78
N ILE A 13 45.12 21.61 38.71
CA ILE A 13 45.33 22.62 39.78
C ILE A 13 44.34 22.40 40.94
N ASP A 14 43.06 22.15 40.63
CA ASP A 14 41.97 22.02 41.62
C ASP A 14 41.76 20.57 42.11
N GLY A 15 42.26 19.57 41.38
CA GLY A 15 42.16 18.16 41.74
C GLY A 15 43.39 17.64 42.49
N ASP A 16 43.48 17.91 43.80
CA ASP A 16 44.42 17.33 44.79
C ASP A 16 45.95 17.46 44.54
N GLY A 17 46.43 17.83 43.35
CA GLY A 17 47.84 17.68 42.95
C GLY A 17 48.82 18.75 43.49
N THR A 18 48.36 19.98 43.73
CA THR A 18 49.26 21.07 44.21
C THR A 18 49.30 21.19 45.73
N GLY A 19 48.28 20.68 46.43
CA GLY A 19 48.20 20.67 47.88
C GLY A 19 49.08 19.59 48.50
N ASP A 20 49.10 18.38 47.92
CA ASP A 20 49.84 17.24 48.44
C ASP A 20 51.35 17.39 48.31
N ASP A 21 51.84 17.85 47.17
CA ASP A 21 53.27 18.12 46.99
C ASP A 21 53.76 19.22 47.97
N ARG A 22 52.95 20.25 48.20
CA ARG A 22 53.24 21.29 49.20
C ARG A 22 53.23 20.72 50.63
N ARG A 23 52.28 19.84 50.96
CA ARG A 23 52.19 19.17 52.26
C ARG A 23 53.41 18.27 52.52
N LEU A 24 53.79 17.46 51.54
CA LEU A 24 54.98 16.58 51.60
C LEU A 24 56.27 17.37 51.73
N ASN A 25 56.45 18.43 50.94
CA ASN A 25 57.62 19.30 51.04
C ASN A 25 57.70 20.00 52.41
N MET A 26 56.57 20.37 53.00
CA MET A 26 56.53 20.98 54.33
C MET A 26 56.82 19.96 55.44
N PHE A 27 56.30 18.74 55.33
CA PHE A 27 56.63 17.63 56.22
C PHE A 27 58.13 17.31 56.18
N LEU A 28 58.70 17.19 54.97
CA LEU A 28 60.14 16.94 54.78
C LEU A 28 61.00 18.02 55.45
N LYS A 29 60.68 19.30 55.24
CA LYS A 29 61.38 20.42 55.89
C LYS A 29 61.29 20.38 57.41
N ASN A 30 60.12 20.05 57.96
CA ASN A 30 59.93 19.95 59.41
C ASN A 30 60.69 18.74 59.98
N LEU A 31 60.69 17.62 59.26
CA LEU A 31 61.42 16.40 59.64
C LEU A 31 62.92 16.65 59.65
N THR A 32 63.47 17.27 58.59
CA THR A 32 64.89 17.63 58.54
C THR A 32 65.27 18.60 59.66
N LYS A 33 64.40 19.58 59.97
CA LYS A 33 64.65 20.53 61.06
C LYS A 33 64.63 19.86 62.44
N TRP A 34 63.74 18.90 62.67
CA TRP A 34 63.66 18.12 63.90
C TRP A 34 64.83 17.12 64.02
N ALA A 35 65.26 16.51 62.91
CA ALA A 35 66.42 15.61 62.90
C ALA A 35 67.77 16.32 63.13
N MET A 36 67.83 17.62 62.84
CA MET A 36 69.04 18.45 62.96
C MET A 36 69.02 19.36 64.20
N SER A 37 67.97 19.32 65.03
CA SER A 37 67.96 20.03 66.31
C SER A 37 68.75 19.23 67.34
N ASP A 38 69.80 19.83 67.90
CA ASP A 38 70.50 19.26 69.06
C ASP A 38 69.52 19.07 70.22
N ASP A 39 69.62 17.91 70.87
CA ASP A 39 68.71 17.40 71.90
C ASP A 39 68.84 18.22 73.19
N VAL A 40 68.30 19.44 73.20
CA VAL A 40 68.20 20.27 74.40
C VAL A 40 66.99 19.77 75.22
N PRO A 41 67.15 19.35 76.48
CA PRO A 41 66.07 18.78 77.28
C PRO A 41 64.98 19.84 77.54
N GLY A 42 63.88 19.77 76.81
CA GLY A 42 62.74 20.70 76.91
C GLY A 42 61.49 20.16 76.23
N ALA A 43 60.32 20.64 76.68
CA ALA A 43 58.99 20.22 76.22
C ALA A 43 58.73 20.43 74.70
N ASP A 44 59.60 21.19 74.03
CA ASP A 44 59.49 21.54 72.60
C ASP A 44 59.76 20.36 71.65
N GLY A 45 60.57 19.37 72.06
CA GLY A 45 60.86 18.17 71.25
C GLY A 45 59.66 17.22 71.13
N SER A 46 58.87 17.09 72.19
CA SER A 46 57.66 16.25 72.21
C SER A 46 56.53 16.84 71.36
N LEU A 47 56.31 18.16 71.46
CA LEU A 47 55.27 18.85 70.72
C LEU A 47 55.56 18.88 69.20
N THR A 48 56.83 19.00 68.83
CA THR A 48 57.28 18.92 67.42
C THR A 48 57.17 17.52 66.86
N HIS A 49 57.47 16.48 67.65
CA HIS A 49 57.24 15.09 67.28
C HIS A 49 55.74 14.76 67.07
N GLU A 50 54.86 15.18 67.98
CA GLU A 50 53.40 15.01 67.80
C GLU A 50 52.88 15.70 66.55
N ARG A 51 53.39 16.91 66.26
CA ARG A 51 53.06 17.64 65.04
C ARG A 51 53.54 16.92 63.77
N LEU A 52 54.71 16.30 63.79
CA LEU A 52 55.22 15.49 62.68
C LEU A 52 54.35 14.25 62.47
N MET A 53 53.97 13.55 63.54
CA MET A 53 53.06 12.40 63.45
C MET A 53 51.69 12.77 62.88
N TYR A 54 51.16 13.94 63.26
CA TYR A 54 49.92 14.46 62.69
C TYR A 54 50.04 14.85 61.21
N GLN A 55 51.19 15.36 60.78
CA GLN A 55 51.44 15.64 59.36
C GLN A 55 51.60 14.36 58.53
N LEU A 56 52.23 13.33 59.09
CA LEU A 56 52.37 12.03 58.46
C LEU A 56 51.00 11.35 58.25
N SER A 57 50.16 11.32 59.29
CA SER A 57 48.82 10.72 59.19
C SER A 57 47.92 11.43 58.18
N GLN A 58 48.06 12.75 58.01
CA GLN A 58 47.38 13.47 56.93
C GLN A 58 47.88 13.08 55.54
N CYS A 59 49.19 12.87 55.37
CA CYS A 59 49.74 12.42 54.09
C CYS A 59 49.25 11.00 53.75
N GLU A 60 49.27 10.10 54.72
CA GLU A 60 48.74 8.73 54.59
C GLU A 60 47.26 8.74 54.20
N PHE A 61 46.45 9.58 54.86
CA PHE A 61 45.05 9.74 54.54
C PHE A 61 44.83 10.27 53.11
N SER A 62 45.61 11.26 52.66
CA SER A 62 45.50 11.80 51.31
C SER A 62 45.83 10.75 50.25
N ILE A 63 46.87 9.95 50.48
CA ILE A 63 47.25 8.84 49.59
C ILE A 63 46.13 7.80 49.51
N ALA A 64 45.58 7.39 50.66
CA ALA A 64 44.49 6.42 50.70
C ALA A 64 43.23 6.93 49.99
N LYS A 65 42.89 8.21 50.18
CA LYS A 65 41.78 8.88 49.47
C LYS A 65 42.02 8.89 47.95
N SER A 66 43.21 9.29 47.51
CA SER A 66 43.57 9.32 46.08
C SER A 66 43.46 7.94 45.43
N GLN A 67 43.98 6.90 46.09
CA GLN A 67 43.85 5.51 45.62
C GLN A 67 42.40 5.06 45.52
N LEU A 68 41.55 5.41 46.49
CA LEU A 68 40.12 5.09 46.44
C LEU A 68 39.42 5.81 45.29
N CYS A 69 39.73 7.09 45.07
CA CYS A 69 39.22 7.86 43.93
C CYS A 69 39.67 7.25 42.60
N CYS A 70 40.92 6.82 42.45
CA CYS A 70 41.39 6.12 41.26
C CYS A 70 40.59 4.83 40.99
N ARG A 71 40.41 3.99 42.01
CA ARG A 71 39.61 2.75 41.90
C ARG A 71 38.16 3.04 41.54
N MET A 72 37.55 4.05 42.16
CA MET A 72 36.19 4.50 41.84
C MET A 72 36.10 4.96 40.38
N ASN A 73 37.06 5.75 39.90
CA ASN A 73 37.08 6.22 38.52
C ASN A 73 37.23 5.05 37.52
N GLU A 74 38.04 4.04 37.84
CA GLU A 74 38.14 2.83 37.01
C GLU A 74 36.82 2.07 36.94
N THR A 75 36.08 1.99 38.04
CA THR A 75 34.75 1.35 38.05
C THR A 75 33.72 2.17 37.27
N GLU A 76 33.73 3.51 37.41
CA GLU A 76 32.83 4.38 36.66
C GLU A 76 33.11 4.34 35.15
N LEU A 77 34.38 4.30 34.73
CA LEU A 77 34.73 4.14 33.32
C LEU A 77 34.14 2.85 32.72
N LYS A 78 34.23 1.72 33.43
CA LYS A 78 33.61 0.46 32.99
C LYS A 78 32.09 0.55 32.92
N ASN A 79 31.47 1.25 33.86
CA ASN A 79 30.03 1.49 33.84
C ASN A 79 29.63 2.31 32.62
N TYR A 80 30.36 3.39 32.32
CA TYR A 80 30.11 4.21 31.13
C TYR A 80 30.29 3.42 29.84
N GLU A 81 31.35 2.61 29.71
CA GLU A 81 31.53 1.73 28.54
C GLU A 81 30.36 0.76 28.35
N THR A 82 29.84 0.21 29.44
CA THR A 82 28.68 -0.69 29.40
C THR A 82 27.43 0.07 28.97
N LEU A 83 27.21 1.26 29.52
CA LEU A 83 26.07 2.12 29.17
C LEU A 83 26.13 2.54 27.69
N TYR A 84 27.30 2.89 27.16
CA TYR A 84 27.47 3.20 25.74
C TYR A 84 27.06 2.02 24.86
N LYS A 85 27.53 0.80 25.16
CA LYS A 85 27.14 -0.40 24.40
C LYS A 85 25.63 -0.67 24.46
N GLN A 86 25.00 -0.42 25.61
CA GLN A 86 23.54 -0.55 25.75
C GLN A 86 22.78 0.48 24.92
N ILE A 87 23.23 1.73 24.92
CA ILE A 87 22.64 2.80 24.09
C ILE A 87 22.80 2.49 22.61
N ASP A 88 23.97 2.03 22.18
CA ASP A 88 24.23 1.69 20.77
C ASP A 88 23.32 0.53 20.30
N SER A 89 23.26 -0.56 21.07
CA SER A 89 22.38 -1.69 20.76
C SER A 89 20.89 -1.32 20.76
N SER A 90 20.45 -0.48 21.69
CA SER A 90 19.09 0.07 21.71
C SER A 90 18.83 0.93 20.47
N THR A 91 19.80 1.76 20.08
CA THR A 91 19.72 2.60 18.88
C THR A 91 19.60 1.78 17.61
N GLU A 92 20.36 0.69 17.50
CA GLU A 92 20.27 -0.25 16.38
C GLU A 92 18.91 -0.97 16.35
N ALA A 93 18.40 -1.40 17.51
CA ALA A 93 17.08 -2.01 17.61
C ALA A 93 15.97 -1.07 17.16
N VAL A 94 15.97 0.18 17.65
CA VAL A 94 14.98 1.20 17.25
C VAL A 94 15.08 1.51 15.76
N LYS A 95 16.29 1.59 15.18
CA LYS A 95 16.47 1.77 13.74
C LYS A 95 15.84 0.61 12.95
N ALA A 96 16.01 -0.63 13.39
CA ALA A 96 15.40 -1.80 12.76
C ALA A 96 13.86 -1.77 12.86
N GLU A 97 13.31 -1.38 14.01
CA GLU A 97 11.86 -1.20 14.20
C GLU A 97 11.29 -0.13 13.28
N ILE A 98 12.00 0.99 13.08
CA ILE A 98 11.60 2.05 12.14
C ILE A 98 11.54 1.51 10.70
N VAL A 99 12.50 0.70 10.28
CA VAL A 99 12.49 0.09 8.94
C VAL A 99 11.27 -0.82 8.79
N LYS A 100 11.02 -1.69 9.77
CA LYS A 100 9.86 -2.57 9.77
C LYS A 100 8.53 -1.79 9.72
N ALA A 101 8.39 -0.74 10.55
CA ALA A 101 7.21 0.10 10.57
C ALA A 101 6.97 0.84 9.23
N LYS A 102 8.05 1.22 8.52
CA LYS A 102 7.95 1.81 7.17
C LYS A 102 7.45 0.80 6.14
N GLU A 103 7.91 -0.45 6.21
CA GLU A 103 7.45 -1.53 5.34
C GLU A 103 5.97 -1.84 5.57
N GLU A 104 5.56 -1.97 6.84
CA GLU A 104 4.16 -2.17 7.23
C GLU A 104 3.27 -1.01 6.76
N LEU A 105 3.74 0.24 6.88
CA LEU A 105 3.02 1.40 6.38
C LEU A 105 2.84 1.36 4.86
N ASN A 106 3.86 0.93 4.11
CA ASN A 106 3.76 0.82 2.66
C ASN A 106 2.78 -0.30 2.24
N ALA A 107 2.81 -1.44 2.92
CA ALA A 107 1.84 -2.52 2.70
C ALA A 107 0.41 -2.04 3.01
N ALA A 108 0.20 -1.34 4.13
CA ALA A 108 -1.09 -0.77 4.50
C ALA A 108 -1.61 0.25 3.47
N LYS A 109 -0.72 1.09 2.91
CA LYS A 109 -1.06 2.02 1.83
C LYS A 109 -1.51 1.29 0.57
N GLN A 110 -0.82 0.22 0.17
CA GLN A 110 -1.21 -0.60 -0.98
C GLN A 110 -2.58 -1.23 -0.77
N ILE A 111 -2.84 -1.82 0.40
CA ILE A 111 -4.16 -2.39 0.73
C ILE A 111 -5.25 -1.33 0.64
N ARG A 112 -4.99 -0.12 1.16
CA ARG A 112 -5.94 1.00 1.08
C ARG A 112 -6.20 1.40 -0.37
N GLN A 113 -5.16 1.50 -1.21
CA GLN A 113 -5.31 1.82 -2.63
C GLN A 113 -6.14 0.76 -3.34
N ASN A 114 -5.82 -0.52 -3.17
CA ASN A 114 -6.58 -1.63 -3.76
C ASN A 114 -8.05 -1.57 -3.33
N ARG A 115 -8.32 -1.29 -2.05
CA ARG A 115 -9.69 -1.13 -1.55
C ARG A 115 -10.44 0.02 -2.23
N MET A 116 -9.79 1.17 -2.43
CA MET A 116 -10.40 2.29 -3.15
C MET A 116 -10.68 1.95 -4.62
N GLU A 117 -9.80 1.20 -5.29
CA GLU A 117 -10.02 0.71 -6.65
C GLU A 117 -11.20 -0.26 -6.72
N TYR A 118 -11.30 -1.19 -5.77
CA TYR A 118 -12.45 -2.10 -5.66
C TYR A 118 -13.76 -1.34 -5.39
N ASP A 119 -13.77 -0.37 -4.49
CA ASP A 119 -14.95 0.44 -4.19
C ASP A 119 -15.38 1.27 -5.41
N ALA A 120 -14.43 1.82 -6.17
CA ALA A 120 -14.69 2.54 -7.41
C ALA A 120 -15.32 1.63 -8.48
N LEU A 121 -14.76 0.44 -8.68
CA LEU A 121 -15.31 -0.57 -9.61
C LEU A 121 -16.69 -1.04 -9.16
N ALA A 122 -16.89 -1.30 -7.87
CA ALA A 122 -18.18 -1.69 -7.31
C ALA A 122 -19.24 -0.62 -7.55
N LYS A 123 -18.88 0.66 -7.43
CA LYS A 123 -19.79 1.78 -7.73
C LYS A 123 -20.18 1.85 -9.20
N VAL A 124 -19.26 1.53 -10.12
CA VAL A 124 -19.57 1.45 -11.56
C VAL A 124 -20.47 0.25 -11.85
N ILE A 125 -20.19 -0.92 -11.25
CA ILE A 125 -21.01 -2.13 -11.40
C ILE A 125 -22.43 -1.89 -10.85
N ALA A 126 -22.58 -1.20 -9.73
CA ALA A 126 -23.89 -0.89 -9.14
C ALA A 126 -24.76 0.04 -10.01
N GLN A 127 -24.19 0.75 -10.99
CA GLN A 127 -24.98 1.53 -11.95
C GLN A 127 -25.62 0.64 -13.02
N GLN A 128 -25.10 -0.57 -13.23
CA GLN A 128 -25.65 -1.52 -14.18
C GLN A 128 -26.84 -2.27 -13.56
N PRO A 129 -27.84 -2.67 -14.37
CA PRO A 129 -28.99 -3.42 -13.88
C PRO A 129 -28.56 -4.77 -13.31
N ASP A 130 -29.38 -5.28 -12.38
CA ASP A 130 -29.12 -6.57 -11.77
C ASP A 130 -29.09 -7.69 -12.82
N ARG A 131 -28.14 -8.60 -12.64
CA ARG A 131 -27.85 -9.65 -13.61
C ARG A 131 -29.04 -10.59 -13.75
N GLN A 132 -29.64 -11.00 -12.63
CA GLN A 132 -30.77 -11.93 -12.63
C GLN A 132 -31.99 -11.32 -13.34
N GLN A 133 -32.28 -10.05 -13.07
CA GLN A 133 -33.36 -9.32 -13.74
C GLN A 133 -33.13 -9.23 -15.26
N THR A 134 -31.88 -8.96 -15.66
CA THR A 134 -31.51 -8.87 -17.08
C THR A 134 -31.62 -10.23 -17.78
N GLU A 135 -31.18 -11.32 -17.13
CA GLU A 135 -31.31 -12.69 -17.63
C GLU A 135 -32.78 -13.13 -17.74
N ALA A 136 -33.63 -12.80 -16.76
CA ALA A 136 -35.05 -13.08 -16.81
C ALA A 136 -35.75 -12.32 -17.95
N ARG A 137 -35.41 -11.04 -18.13
CA ARG A 137 -35.93 -10.23 -19.24
C ARG A 137 -35.49 -10.78 -20.60
N LEU A 138 -34.23 -11.22 -20.73
CA LEU A 138 -33.75 -11.89 -21.95
C LEU A 138 -34.49 -13.19 -22.24
N ALA A 139 -34.77 -14.00 -21.21
CA ALA A 139 -35.54 -15.23 -21.37
C ALA A 139 -36.96 -14.96 -21.86
N GLN A 140 -37.62 -13.94 -21.30
CA GLN A 140 -38.96 -13.52 -21.74
C GLN A 140 -38.95 -13.02 -23.19
N LEU A 141 -38.03 -12.13 -23.54
CA LEU A 141 -37.89 -11.62 -24.93
C LEU A 141 -37.61 -12.75 -25.94
N ARG A 142 -36.87 -13.80 -25.55
CA ARG A 142 -36.65 -14.96 -26.40
C ARG A 142 -37.94 -15.75 -26.63
N ALA A 143 -38.71 -16.01 -25.58
CA ALA A 143 -40.00 -16.68 -25.70
C ALA A 143 -41.00 -15.87 -26.56
N ASP A 144 -41.02 -14.55 -26.39
CA ASP A 144 -41.85 -13.66 -27.19
C ASP A 144 -41.44 -13.71 -28.67
N LEU A 145 -40.14 -13.69 -28.97
CA LEU A 145 -39.63 -13.83 -30.33
C LEU A 145 -40.00 -15.17 -30.97
N GLU A 146 -39.86 -16.28 -30.25
CA GLU A 146 -40.28 -17.61 -30.74
C GLU A 146 -41.79 -17.64 -31.03
N SER A 147 -42.61 -17.06 -30.17
CA SER A 147 -44.06 -16.98 -30.39
C SER A 147 -44.43 -16.13 -31.61
N LEU A 148 -43.75 -14.99 -31.80
CA LEU A 148 -43.94 -14.12 -32.95
C LEU A 148 -43.50 -14.80 -34.25
N GLN A 149 -42.39 -15.53 -34.24
CA GLN A 149 -41.94 -16.32 -35.39
C GLN A 149 -42.93 -17.43 -35.73
N SER A 150 -43.47 -18.14 -34.73
CA SER A 150 -44.51 -19.15 -34.94
C SER A 150 -45.77 -18.55 -35.55
N THR A 151 -46.27 -17.45 -35.00
CA THR A 151 -47.49 -16.78 -35.50
C THR A 151 -47.28 -16.19 -36.90
N GLN A 152 -46.09 -15.66 -37.19
CA GLN A 152 -45.72 -15.24 -38.54
C GLN A 152 -45.77 -16.42 -39.52
N GLY A 153 -45.16 -17.56 -39.18
CA GLY A 153 -45.21 -18.77 -40.00
C GLY A 153 -46.66 -19.24 -40.26
N GLU A 154 -47.50 -19.27 -39.23
CA GLU A 154 -48.92 -19.62 -39.40
C GLU A 154 -49.69 -18.66 -40.31
N LEU A 155 -49.37 -17.36 -40.25
CA LEU A 155 -50.00 -16.36 -41.10
C LEU A 155 -49.54 -16.49 -42.55
N ASP A 156 -48.26 -16.76 -42.78
CA ASP A 156 -47.69 -17.02 -44.09
C ASP A 156 -48.33 -18.26 -44.72
N ASP A 157 -48.47 -19.35 -43.96
CA ASP A 157 -49.18 -20.57 -44.39
C ASP A 157 -50.64 -20.29 -44.77
N LYS A 158 -51.35 -19.50 -43.95
CA LYS A 158 -52.74 -19.09 -44.23
C LYS A 158 -52.83 -18.24 -45.49
N LEU A 159 -51.87 -17.34 -45.73
CA LEU A 159 -51.82 -16.53 -46.93
C LEU A 159 -51.54 -17.39 -48.17
N GLU A 160 -50.63 -18.35 -48.08
CA GLU A 160 -50.34 -19.28 -49.17
C GLU A 160 -51.55 -20.15 -49.51
N MET A 161 -52.25 -20.68 -48.49
CA MET A 161 -53.50 -21.42 -48.67
C MET A 161 -54.57 -20.57 -49.37
N ARG A 162 -54.76 -19.31 -48.97
CA ARG A 162 -55.70 -18.40 -49.65
C ARG A 162 -55.28 -18.12 -51.08
N ARG A 163 -53.99 -17.92 -51.37
CA ARG A 163 -53.48 -17.77 -52.75
C ARG A 163 -53.81 -18.99 -53.61
N LYS A 164 -53.62 -20.20 -53.07
CA LYS A 164 -53.99 -21.46 -53.75
C LYS A 164 -55.50 -21.54 -54.00
N GLN A 165 -56.33 -21.21 -53.01
CA GLN A 165 -57.79 -21.17 -53.15
C GLN A 165 -58.26 -20.16 -54.21
N PHE A 166 -57.69 -18.94 -54.23
CA PHE A 166 -57.97 -17.96 -55.27
C PHE A 166 -57.57 -18.44 -56.66
N HIS A 167 -56.43 -19.13 -56.79
CA HIS A 167 -55.99 -19.69 -58.06
C HIS A 167 -56.98 -20.75 -58.58
N VAL A 168 -57.47 -21.63 -57.71
CA VAL A 168 -58.53 -22.60 -58.06
C VAL A 168 -59.80 -21.88 -58.52
N LEU A 169 -60.27 -20.88 -57.76
CA LEU A 169 -61.44 -20.08 -58.12
C LEU A 169 -61.29 -19.41 -59.50
N ILE A 170 -60.14 -18.79 -59.76
CA ILE A 170 -59.83 -18.16 -61.05
C ILE A 170 -59.81 -19.22 -62.16
N SER A 171 -59.22 -20.39 -61.93
CA SER A 171 -59.22 -21.48 -62.91
C SER A 171 -60.64 -21.99 -63.20
N SER A 172 -61.49 -22.12 -62.18
CA SER A 172 -62.89 -22.50 -62.36
C SER A 172 -63.70 -21.45 -63.11
N ILE A 173 -63.43 -20.15 -62.88
CA ILE A 173 -64.04 -19.06 -63.66
C ILE A 173 -63.64 -19.17 -65.13
N HIS A 174 -62.35 -19.37 -65.43
CA HIS A 174 -61.89 -19.54 -66.81
C HIS A 174 -62.52 -20.78 -67.47
N GLN A 175 -62.66 -21.89 -66.73
CA GLN A 175 -63.34 -23.09 -67.23
C GLN A 175 -64.82 -22.85 -67.51
N LEU A 176 -65.52 -22.13 -66.62
CA LEU A 176 -66.93 -21.76 -66.84
C LEU A 176 -67.08 -20.79 -68.01
N GLN A 177 -66.17 -19.82 -68.19
CA GLN A 177 -66.13 -18.95 -69.37
C GLN A 177 -65.92 -19.76 -70.65
N GLN A 178 -64.99 -20.71 -70.63
CA GLN A 178 -64.76 -21.59 -71.76
C GLN A 178 -65.98 -22.47 -72.09
N LEU A 179 -66.68 -23.01 -71.08
CA LEU A 179 -67.94 -23.74 -71.28
C LEU A 179 -69.06 -22.85 -71.81
N LEU A 180 -69.12 -21.58 -71.41
CA LEU A 180 -70.10 -20.61 -71.90
C LEU A 180 -69.81 -20.20 -73.36
N ASP A 181 -68.52 -20.07 -73.71
CA ASP A 181 -68.06 -19.84 -75.07
C ASP A 181 -68.24 -21.09 -75.97
N GLU A 182 -68.40 -22.27 -75.38
CA GLU A 182 -68.67 -23.56 -76.04
C GLU A 182 -70.17 -23.91 -76.16
N GLU A 183 -71.11 -23.07 -75.69
CA GLU A 183 -72.54 -23.21 -76.05
C GLU A 183 -72.73 -22.91 -77.55
N PRO A 184 -73.23 -23.86 -78.36
CA PRO A 184 -73.30 -23.67 -79.79
C PRO A 184 -74.39 -22.66 -80.12
N SER A 185 -74.00 -21.56 -80.75
CA SER A 185 -74.87 -20.85 -81.69
C SER A 185 -75.10 -21.75 -82.92
N GLU A 186 -75.95 -22.77 -82.80
CA GLU A 186 -76.43 -23.56 -83.93
C GLU A 186 -77.93 -23.34 -84.12
N GLU A 187 -78.30 -22.09 -84.42
CA GLU A 187 -79.43 -21.81 -85.30
C GLU A 187 -78.95 -20.87 -86.42
N ALA A 188 -79.33 -21.24 -87.65
CA ALA A 188 -79.13 -20.56 -88.93
C ALA A 188 -77.81 -20.82 -89.66
N ALA A 189 -77.83 -21.81 -90.57
CA ALA A 189 -77.46 -21.58 -91.98
C ALA A 189 -77.78 -22.79 -92.89
N GLU A 190 -79.04 -22.95 -93.29
CA GLU A 190 -79.36 -23.49 -94.62
C GLU A 190 -80.57 -22.75 -95.20
N THR A 191 -80.33 -21.90 -96.22
CA THR A 191 -81.03 -21.94 -97.52
C THR A 191 -80.51 -20.86 -98.49
N ALA A 192 -79.81 -21.34 -99.52
CA ALA A 192 -79.91 -20.97 -100.94
C ALA A 192 -79.91 -19.50 -101.40
N GLY A 193 -78.76 -19.08 -101.98
CA GLY A 193 -78.61 -18.80 -103.41
C GLY A 193 -79.28 -17.56 -104.05
N THR A 194 -78.44 -16.69 -104.65
CA THR A 194 -78.25 -16.52 -106.12
C THR A 194 -77.93 -15.07 -106.54
N ALA A 195 -77.05 -14.94 -107.55
CA ALA A 195 -76.77 -13.79 -108.43
C ALA A 195 -75.68 -12.80 -107.96
N ALA A 196 -74.41 -12.93 -108.39
CA ALA A 196 -73.85 -12.63 -109.73
C ALA A 196 -73.48 -11.15 -109.93
N GLY A 197 -72.19 -10.89 -110.18
CA GLY A 197 -71.70 -9.63 -110.73
C GLY A 197 -70.35 -9.16 -110.17
N SER A 198 -69.25 -9.79 -110.59
CA SER A 198 -67.94 -9.08 -110.68
C SER A 198 -67.96 -8.21 -111.94
N PRO A 199 -67.24 -7.07 -111.98
CA PRO A 199 -65.80 -7.13 -112.30
C PRO A 199 -64.92 -6.00 -111.67
N MET A 200 -63.59 -6.19 -111.80
CA MET A 200 -62.50 -5.18 -112.04
C MET A 200 -62.30 -4.04 -111.01
N ASP A 201 -61.11 -3.61 -110.59
CA ASP A 201 -59.71 -3.59 -111.11
C ASP A 201 -58.75 -3.53 -109.89
N ALA A 202 -57.61 -4.24 -109.85
CA ALA A 202 -56.23 -3.76 -110.15
C ALA A 202 -55.86 -2.43 -109.45
N SER A 203 -54.80 -2.29 -108.63
CA SER A 203 -53.47 -2.91 -108.58
C SER A 203 -52.95 -3.06 -107.14
#